data_AF-A0A9D0YBS8-F1
#
_entry.id   AF-A0A9D0YBS8-F1
#
_cell.length_a   1.000
_cell.length_b   1.000
_cell.length_c   1.000
_cell.angle_alpha   90.00
_cell.angle_beta   90.00
_cell.angle_gamma   90.00
#
_symmetry.space_group_name_H-M   'P 1'
#
loop_
_entity.id
_entity.type
_entity.pdbx_description
1 polymer ?
#
loop_
_entity_poly.entity_id
_entity_poly.type
_entity_poly.pdbx_seq_one_letter_code
_entity_poly.pdbx_strand_id
1 'polypeptide(L)'
;MPKVTEAHIEARRQQILEAARTCFSRQGFHQTTVQDICKEAGLSPGAVYRYFPSKDHIIAATCLDCQQGIVDLIEAAKSEWGSPLQSLDFIVDHVIEWLNGDSSHEATMMNVQLWSEAMRSEEIKMRS
;
A
#
# COMPACT_ATOMS: atom_id res chain seq x y z
N MET A 1 10.74 13.19 29.28
CA MET A 1 10.81 12.57 27.94
C MET A 1 9.56 12.98 27.18
N PRO A 2 9.65 13.62 25.99
CA PRO A 2 8.44 13.92 25.24
C PRO A 2 7.82 12.61 24.77
N LYS A 3 6.54 12.38 25.09
CA LYS A 3 5.81 11.23 24.55
C LYS A 3 5.75 11.40 23.04
N VAL A 4 6.35 10.46 22.30
CA VAL A 4 6.15 10.37 20.85
C VAL A 4 4.63 10.32 20.63
N THR A 5 4.09 11.28 19.90
CA THR A 5 2.66 11.37 19.65
C THR A 5 2.23 10.24 18.71
N GLU A 6 0.98 9.83 18.81
CA GLU A 6 0.39 8.82 17.92
C GLU A 6 0.53 9.23 16.45
N ALA A 7 0.36 10.52 16.16
CA ALA A 7 0.62 11.11 14.84
C ALA A 7 2.07 10.90 14.34
N HIS A 8 3.07 10.98 15.21
CA HIS A 8 4.46 10.73 14.82
C HIS A 8 4.73 9.24 14.57
N ILE A 9 4.06 8.35 15.30
CA ILE A 9 4.14 6.90 15.07
C ILE A 9 3.54 6.58 13.71
N GLU A 10 2.35 7.11 13.41
CA GLU A 10 1.68 6.85 12.14
C GLU A 10 2.44 7.44 10.95
N ALA A 11 2.94 8.67 11.05
CA ALA A 11 3.76 9.27 10.00
C ALA A 11 5.01 8.43 9.68
N ARG A 12 5.65 7.84 10.70
CA ARG A 12 6.79 6.93 10.49
C ARG A 12 6.37 5.61 9.87
N ARG A 13 5.22 5.08 10.25
CA ARG A 13 4.66 3.87 9.65
C ARG A 13 4.40 4.08 8.17
N GLN A 14 3.79 5.21 7.80
CA GLN A 14 3.50 5.58 6.40
C GLN A 14 4.77 5.77 5.57
N GLN A 15 5.77 6.46 6.11
CA GLN A 15 7.08 6.61 5.44
C GLN A 15 7.70 5.25 5.07
N ILE A 16 7.59 4.24 5.95
CA ILE A 16 8.12 2.90 5.68
C ILE A 16 7.30 2.21 4.58
N LEU A 17 5.97 2.38 4.58
CA LEU A 17 5.10 1.79 3.55
C LEU A 17 5.34 2.39 2.17
N GLU A 18 5.55 3.70 2.08
CA GLU A 18 5.86 4.38 0.82
C GLU A 18 7.21 3.92 0.23
N ALA A 19 8.22 3.81 1.08
CA ALA A 19 9.51 3.23 0.70
C ALA A 19 9.39 1.77 0.26
N ALA A 20 8.61 0.96 1.00
CA ALA A 20 8.38 -0.44 0.67
C ALA A 20 7.67 -0.60 -0.67
N ARG A 21 6.62 0.20 -0.93
CA ARG A 21 5.89 0.24 -2.20
C ARG A 21 6.84 0.52 -3.37
N THR A 22 7.72 1.52 -3.20
CA THR A 22 8.73 1.88 -4.21
C THR A 22 9.75 0.75 -4.45
N CYS A 23 10.20 0.05 -3.42
CA CYS A 23 11.10 -1.08 -3.61
C CYS A 23 10.38 -2.27 -4.28
N PHE A 24 9.17 -2.58 -3.82
CA PHE A 24 8.37 -3.69 -4.34
C PHE A 24 7.97 -3.49 -5.79
N SER A 25 7.68 -2.26 -6.20
CA SER A 25 7.37 -1.97 -7.59
C SER A 25 8.56 -2.13 -8.53
N ARG A 26 9.77 -1.79 -8.07
CA ARG A 26 11.01 -1.90 -8.86
C ARG A 26 11.48 -3.33 -9.08
N GLN A 27 11.38 -4.20 -8.07
CA GLN A 27 12.00 -5.54 -8.13
C GLN A 27 11.15 -6.69 -7.55
N GLY A 28 9.92 -6.40 -7.12
CA GLY A 28 8.99 -7.38 -6.54
C GLY A 28 9.24 -7.71 -5.06
N PHE A 29 8.28 -8.39 -4.45
CA PHE A 29 8.34 -8.75 -3.03
C PHE A 29 9.52 -9.65 -2.71
N HIS A 30 9.77 -10.70 -3.49
CA HIS A 30 10.80 -11.68 -3.14
C HIS A 30 12.23 -11.11 -3.19
N GLN A 31 12.56 -10.31 -4.21
CA GLN A 31 13.89 -9.73 -4.35
C GLN A 31 14.15 -8.54 -3.41
N THR A 32 13.10 -7.87 -2.93
CA THR A 32 13.26 -6.73 -2.02
C THR A 32 13.68 -7.17 -0.63
N THR A 33 14.76 -6.62 -0.10
CA THR A 33 15.20 -6.85 1.28
C THR A 33 14.71 -5.75 2.23
N VAL A 34 14.66 -6.03 3.53
CA VAL A 34 14.38 -4.97 4.53
C VAL A 34 15.45 -3.88 4.50
N GLN A 35 16.70 -4.21 4.11
CA GLN A 35 17.77 -3.23 3.95
C GLN A 35 17.51 -2.28 2.78
N ASP A 36 16.95 -2.76 1.67
CA ASP A 36 16.54 -1.89 0.55
C ASP A 36 15.49 -0.89 1.01
N ILE A 37 14.48 -1.36 1.76
CA ILE A 37 13.42 -0.52 2.32
C ILE A 37 13.99 0.49 3.32
N CYS A 38 14.93 0.07 4.18
CA CYS A 38 15.61 0.98 5.11
C CYS A 38 16.35 2.10 4.36
N LYS A 39 17.05 1.74 3.28
CA LYS A 39 17.80 2.69 2.45
C LYS A 39 16.87 3.67 1.75
N GLU A 40 15.78 3.20 1.15
CA GLU A 40 14.78 4.03 0.49
C GLU A 40 14.06 4.95 1.50
N ALA A 41 13.73 4.43 2.69
CA ALA A 41 13.09 5.21 3.76
C ALA A 41 14.06 6.19 4.45
N GLY A 42 15.37 6.07 4.28
CA GLY A 42 16.37 6.82 5.05
C GLY A 42 16.34 6.49 6.55
N LEU A 43 16.03 5.25 6.91
CA LEU A 43 15.89 4.78 8.29
C LEU A 43 16.88 3.66 8.60
N SER A 44 17.20 3.48 9.89
CA SER A 44 17.99 2.32 10.33
C SER A 44 17.14 1.05 10.39
N PRO A 45 17.74 -0.14 10.30
CA PRO A 45 17.02 -1.40 10.48
C PRO A 45 16.27 -1.47 11.82
N GLY A 46 16.90 -1.04 12.92
CA GLY A 46 16.24 -1.00 14.23
C GLY A 46 15.05 -0.05 14.28
N ALA A 47 15.08 1.06 13.52
CA ALA A 47 13.94 1.95 13.40
C ALA A 47 12.79 1.28 12.63
N VAL A 48 13.06 0.59 11.52
CA VAL A 48 12.02 -0.13 10.75
C VAL A 48 11.42 -1.28 11.56
N TYR A 49 12.27 -2.11 12.20
CA TYR A 49 11.82 -3.25 13.00
C TYR A 49 10.98 -2.86 14.23
N ARG A 50 11.07 -1.61 14.69
CA ARG A 50 10.18 -1.07 15.74
C ARG A 50 8.73 -0.96 15.28
N TYR A 51 8.49 -0.74 13.99
CA TYR A 51 7.14 -0.60 13.42
C TYR A 51 6.66 -1.89 12.76
N PHE A 52 7.57 -2.63 12.12
CA PHE A 52 7.24 -3.86 11.42
C PHE A 52 8.19 -5.00 11.82
N PRO A 53 7.71 -6.04 12.51
CA PRO A 53 8.58 -7.08 13.06
C PRO A 53 9.19 -7.98 11.99
N SER A 54 8.61 -8.07 10.79
CA SER A 54 9.17 -8.82 9.67
C SER A 54 8.85 -8.16 8.32
N LYS A 55 9.56 -8.60 7.27
CA LYS A 55 9.27 -8.23 5.88
C LYS A 55 7.83 -8.61 5.48
N ASP A 56 7.34 -9.75 5.95
CA ASP A 56 5.98 -10.20 5.66
C ASP A 56 4.93 -9.26 6.25
N HIS A 57 5.19 -8.68 7.44
CA HIS A 57 4.31 -7.65 8.00
C HIS A 57 4.32 -6.36 7.17
N ILE A 58 5.48 -5.99 6.60
CA ILE A 58 5.57 -4.84 5.68
C ILE A 58 4.79 -5.12 4.40
N ILE A 59 4.93 -6.32 3.82
CA ILE A 59 4.19 -6.74 2.63
C ILE A 59 2.68 -6.68 2.91
N ALA A 60 2.21 -7.34 3.97
CA ALA A 60 0.80 -7.36 4.34
C ALA A 60 0.24 -5.95 4.54
N ALA A 61 0.97 -5.10 5.28
CA ALA A 61 0.54 -3.72 5.51
C ALA A 61 0.53 -2.87 4.23
N THR A 62 1.51 -3.04 3.34
CA THR A 62 1.55 -2.34 2.04
C THR A 62 0.39 -2.77 1.15
N CYS A 63 0.02 -4.05 1.20
CA CYS A 63 -1.11 -4.58 0.45
C CYS A 63 -2.45 -4.04 0.96
N LEU A 64 -2.64 -4.02 2.29
CA LEU A 64 -3.83 -3.43 2.91
C LEU A 64 -3.95 -1.93 2.59
N ASP A 65 -2.85 -1.20 2.62
CA ASP A 65 -2.78 0.22 2.29
C ASP A 65 -3.17 0.48 0.81
N CYS A 66 -2.80 -0.41 -0.11
CA CYS A 66 -3.26 -0.34 -1.51
C CYS A 66 -4.75 -0.64 -1.65
N GLN A 67 -5.25 -1.63 -0.91
CA GLN A 67 -6.67 -1.99 -0.95
C GLN A 67 -7.55 -0.87 -0.40
N GLN A 68 -7.09 -0.17 0.66
CA GLN A 68 -7.83 0.94 1.25
C GLN A 68 -8.07 2.07 0.25
N GLY A 69 -7.10 2.40 -0.60
CA GLY A 69 -7.29 3.43 -1.65
C GLY A 69 -8.42 3.11 -2.64
N ILE A 70 -8.66 1.82 -2.94
CA ILE A 70 -9.78 1.40 -3.79
C ILE A 70 -11.11 1.55 -3.04
N VAL A 71 -11.15 1.19 -1.76
CA VAL A 71 -12.33 1.35 -0.92
C VAL A 71 -12.70 2.83 -0.80
N ASP A 72 -11.72 3.69 -0.53
CA ASP A 72 -11.91 5.14 -0.41
C ASP A 72 -12.43 5.74 -1.72
N LEU A 73 -11.92 5.30 -2.88
CA LEU A 73 -12.43 5.71 -4.20
C LEU A 73 -13.90 5.34 -4.37
N ILE A 74 -14.28 4.12 -3.99
CA ILE A 74 -15.67 3.63 -4.08
C ILE A 74 -16.58 4.41 -3.12
N GLU A 75 -16.11 4.72 -1.91
CA GLU A 75 -16.86 5.52 -0.93
C GLU A 75 -17.04 6.97 -1.40
N ALA A 76 -15.98 7.59 -1.93
CA ALA A 76 -16.05 8.92 -2.56
C ALA A 76 -17.09 8.94 -3.68
N ALA A 77 -17.03 7.97 -4.60
CA ALA A 77 -17.96 7.83 -5.71
C ALA A 77 -19.43 7.67 -5.28
N LYS A 78 -19.68 7.06 -4.10
CA LYS A 78 -21.01 6.91 -3.51
C LYS A 78 -21.50 8.18 -2.81
N SER A 79 -20.60 8.96 -2.23
CA SER A 79 -20.94 10.11 -1.39
C SER A 79 -21.24 11.39 -2.18
N GLU A 80 -20.71 11.52 -3.41
CA GLU A 80 -20.78 12.75 -4.20
C GLU A 80 -21.90 12.78 -5.27
N TRP A 81 -22.50 11.64 -5.66
CA TRP A 81 -23.32 11.58 -6.88
C TRP A 81 -24.65 10.81 -6.73
N GLY A 82 -25.70 11.33 -7.38
CA GLY A 82 -27.09 10.88 -7.20
C GLY A 82 -27.54 9.67 -8.03
N SER A 83 -26.72 9.16 -8.96
CA SER A 83 -27.05 7.98 -9.77
C SER A 83 -25.84 7.03 -9.97
N PRO A 84 -26.07 5.69 -10.04
CA PRO A 84 -24.99 4.72 -10.25
C PRO A 84 -24.13 4.96 -11.49
N LEU A 85 -24.71 5.53 -12.55
CA LEU A 85 -23.97 5.84 -13.78
C LEU A 85 -22.96 6.97 -13.58
N GLN A 86 -23.26 7.96 -12.73
CA GLN A 86 -22.31 9.04 -12.41
C GLN A 86 -21.17 8.55 -11.52
N SER A 87 -21.47 7.67 -10.56
CA SER A 87 -20.42 7.02 -9.76
C SER A 87 -19.50 6.16 -10.64
N LEU A 88 -20.05 5.47 -11.64
CA LEU A 88 -19.25 4.71 -12.61
C LEU A 88 -18.36 5.62 -13.46
N ASP A 89 -18.89 6.74 -13.96
CA ASP A 89 -18.14 7.73 -14.74
C ASP A 89 -16.93 8.25 -13.95
N PHE A 90 -17.16 8.65 -12.69
CA PHE A 90 -16.12 9.11 -11.77
C PHE A 90 -15.04 8.04 -11.50
N ILE A 91 -15.44 6.80 -11.26
CA ILE A 91 -14.51 5.68 -11.04
C ILE A 91 -13.69 5.42 -12.30
N VAL A 92 -14.33 5.42 -13.47
CA VAL A 92 -13.66 5.18 -14.75
C VAL A 92 -12.62 6.26 -15.03
N ASP A 93 -12.96 7.54 -14.83
CA ASP A 93 -12.03 8.64 -15.01
C ASP A 93 -10.81 8.51 -14.07
N HIS A 94 -11.05 8.26 -12.78
CA HIS A 94 -9.97 8.06 -11.80
C HIS A 94 -9.09 6.84 -12.12
N VAL A 95 -9.68 5.75 -12.59
CA VAL A 95 -8.94 4.55 -13.00
C VAL A 95 -8.12 4.83 -14.26
N ILE A 96 -8.67 5.55 -15.25
CA ILE A 96 -7.95 5.89 -16.47
C ILE A 96 -6.80 6.84 -16.18
N GLU A 97 -7.00 7.86 -15.35
CA GLU A 97 -5.92 8.76 -14.90
C GLU A 97 -4.83 7.99 -14.17
N TRP A 98 -5.21 7.09 -13.26
CA TRP A 98 -4.27 6.23 -12.55
C TRP A 98 -3.50 5.30 -13.49
N LEU A 99 -4.16 4.71 -14.49
CA LEU A 99 -3.54 3.84 -15.49
C LEU A 99 -2.55 4.61 -16.39
N ASN A 100 -2.81 5.87 -16.66
CA ASN A 100 -1.96 6.74 -17.48
C ASN A 100 -0.81 7.38 -16.69
N GLY A 101 -0.78 7.24 -15.37
CA GLY A 101 0.32 7.72 -14.53
C GLY A 101 1.54 6.80 -14.57
N ASP A 102 2.73 7.35 -14.34
CA ASP A 102 4.01 6.61 -14.32
C ASP A 102 4.01 5.45 -13.29
N SER A 103 3.16 5.51 -12.28
CA SER A 103 3.02 4.51 -11.21
C SER A 103 2.06 3.35 -11.54
N SER A 104 1.42 3.33 -12.72
CA SER A 104 0.39 2.33 -13.07
C SER A 104 0.97 0.92 -13.23
N HIS A 105 2.14 0.82 -13.86
CA HIS A 105 2.88 -0.43 -14.06
C HIS A 105 3.33 -1.01 -12.71
N GLU A 106 3.84 -0.14 -11.84
CA GLU A 106 4.29 -0.44 -10.48
C GLU A 106 3.17 -1.06 -9.64
N ALA A 107 1.99 -0.43 -9.66
CA ALA A 107 0.85 -0.88 -8.88
C ALA A 107 0.15 -2.11 -9.49
N THR A 108 0.18 -2.27 -10.82
CA THR A 108 -0.32 -3.48 -11.50
C THR A 108 0.52 -4.71 -11.14
N MET A 109 1.85 -4.58 -11.13
CA MET A 109 2.75 -5.66 -10.70
C MET A 109 2.54 -6.04 -9.23
N MET A 110 2.32 -5.04 -8.37
CA MET A 110 1.98 -5.27 -6.96
C MET A 110 0.63 -5.96 -6.79
N ASN A 111 -0.40 -5.59 -7.57
CA ASN A 111 -1.71 -6.24 -7.53
C ASN A 111 -1.61 -7.74 -7.88
N VAL A 112 -0.88 -8.10 -8.94
CA VAL A 112 -0.69 -9.51 -9.32
C VAL A 112 0.01 -10.30 -8.21
N GLN A 113 1.02 -9.72 -7.58
CA GLN A 113 1.74 -10.35 -6.47
C GLN A 113 0.88 -10.44 -5.20
N LEU A 114 0.07 -9.43 -4.91
CA LEU A 114 -0.89 -9.43 -3.80
C LEU A 114 -1.89 -10.57 -3.95
N TRP A 115 -2.54 -10.72 -5.12
CA TRP A 115 -3.47 -11.83 -5.34
C TRP A 115 -2.78 -13.20 -5.20
N SER A 116 -1.54 -13.32 -5.70
CA SER A 116 -0.73 -14.53 -5.50
C SER A 116 -0.44 -14.83 -4.03
N GLU A 117 -0.10 -13.82 -3.22
CA GLU A 117 0.17 -14.00 -1.79
C GLU A 117 -1.09 -14.20 -0.96
N ALA A 118 -2.20 -13.53 -1.31
CA ALA A 118 -3.51 -13.75 -0.70
C ALA A 118 -3.98 -15.20 -0.87
N MET A 119 -3.67 -15.83 -2.01
CA MET A 119 -3.96 -17.25 -2.23
C MET A 119 -3.14 -18.18 -1.32
N ARG A 120 -1.97 -17.72 -0.84
CA ARG A 120 -1.01 -18.51 -0.05
C ARG A 120 -1.09 -18.25 1.46
N SER A 121 -1.57 -17.08 1.88
CA SER A 121 -1.69 -16.69 3.30
C SER A 121 -3.13 -16.76 3.81
N GLU A 122 -3.38 -17.64 4.79
CA GLU A 122 -4.67 -17.73 5.53
C GLU A 122 -5.05 -16.40 6.22
N GLU A 123 -4.05 -15.61 6.64
CA GLU A 123 -4.25 -14.36 7.36
C GLU A 123 -4.80 -13.23 6.46
N ILE A 124 -4.50 -13.29 5.15
CA ILE A 124 -5.05 -12.37 4.15
C ILE A 124 -6.45 -12.84 3.70
N LYS A 125 -6.66 -14.16 3.55
CA LYS A 125 -7.97 -14.73 3.17
C LYS A 125 -9.11 -14.41 4.15
N MET A 126 -8.82 -14.25 5.44
CA MET A 126 -9.86 -13.97 6.44
C MET A 126 -10.35 -12.51 6.44
N ARG A 127 -9.70 -11.60 5.70
CA ARG A 127 -10.01 -10.15 5.72
C ARG A 127 -10.36 -9.55 4.35
N SER A 128 -10.28 -10.33 3.27
CA SER A 128 -10.73 -9.99 1.90
C SER A 128 -12.16 -10.43 1.66
#